data_AF-A0A800K7G6-F1
#
_entry.id   AF-A0A800K7G6-F1
#
_cell.length_a   1.000
_cell.length_b   1.000
_cell.length_c   1.000
_cell.angle_alpha   90.00
_cell.angle_beta   90.00
_cell.angle_gamma   90.00
#
_symmetry.space_group_name_H-M   'P 1'
#
loop_
_entity.id
_entity.type
_entity.pdbx_description
1 polymer ?
#
loop_
_entity_poly.entity_id
_entity_poly.type
_entity_poly.pdbx_seq_one_letter_code
_entity_poly.pdbx_strand_id
1 'polypeptide(L)'
;MTLKGEVSCSPARDLRGQTVQIMDQDGAVAGGVELSEFDGETNETQEFVVKAPATPGAYTWLAVCPACETEGCSSEYAAAQFSFTVKAHSTRLVVWDVPSTVEGGEKFSVKIGVKCSSECRPDGWTVEVSDQDGKARATAPLSDEPSPGTSALYFAEVDLSAPDEEGLHAWEVRASVGSGVDDVEGGPPEILADDAAGGPAATDLPHTEGIAAFGVRVVPQPECLLTVLAIDMESQTPVEGAKVVVHPYNTLTDERGVAELRVPKGEYRLFVSGKRYFPFRSDGDVKADVTIRAELALDLELSDADIWS
;
A
#
# COMPACT_ATOMS: atom_id res chain seq x y z
N MET A 1 -24.49 -8.16 5.67
CA MET A 1 -24.55 -9.00 6.89
C MET A 1 -25.55 -10.11 6.64
N THR A 2 -25.21 -11.36 6.92
CA THR A 2 -26.11 -12.51 6.73
C THR A 2 -26.86 -12.78 8.03
N LEU A 3 -28.16 -12.98 7.94
CA LEU A 3 -29.07 -13.24 9.05
C LEU A 3 -29.92 -14.47 8.77
N LYS A 4 -30.38 -15.14 9.83
CA LYS A 4 -31.43 -16.15 9.81
C LYS A 4 -32.42 -15.82 10.93
N GLY A 5 -33.71 -15.80 10.62
CA GLY A 5 -34.78 -15.47 11.56
C GLY A 5 -35.58 -16.71 11.96
N GLU A 6 -36.01 -16.74 13.22
CA GLU A 6 -36.93 -17.74 13.77
C GLU A 6 -38.08 -17.00 14.48
N VAL A 7 -39.31 -17.46 14.26
CA VAL A 7 -40.53 -16.90 14.85
C VAL A 7 -41.38 -18.02 15.43
N SER A 8 -41.63 -17.95 16.73
CA SER A 8 -42.56 -18.83 17.45
C SER A 8 -43.78 -18.04 17.94
N CYS A 9 -44.94 -18.70 17.99
CA CYS A 9 -46.17 -18.12 18.50
C CYS A 9 -46.96 -19.14 19.34
N SER A 10 -47.83 -18.65 20.23
CA SER A 10 -48.70 -19.48 21.07
C SER A 10 -50.17 -19.08 20.92
N PRO A 11 -51.06 -19.98 20.44
CA PRO A 11 -50.76 -21.33 19.96
C PRO A 11 -49.88 -21.32 18.71
N ALA A 12 -49.11 -22.40 18.49
CA ALA A 12 -48.26 -22.54 17.30
C ALA A 12 -49.10 -22.41 16.02
N ARG A 13 -48.61 -21.61 15.09
CA ARG A 13 -49.24 -21.34 13.80
C ARG A 13 -48.19 -21.38 12.70
N ASP A 14 -48.64 -21.86 11.55
CA ASP A 14 -47.91 -21.75 10.29
C ASP A 14 -48.02 -20.30 9.79
N LEU A 15 -46.89 -19.61 9.81
CA LEU A 15 -46.73 -18.21 9.40
C LEU A 15 -45.93 -18.09 8.09
N ARG A 16 -45.76 -19.20 7.35
CA ARG A 16 -45.04 -19.17 6.07
C ARG A 16 -45.67 -18.16 5.11
N GLY A 17 -44.81 -17.44 4.39
CA GLY A 17 -45.19 -16.32 3.52
C GLY A 17 -45.34 -14.97 4.23
N GLN A 18 -45.28 -14.92 5.57
CA GLN A 18 -45.15 -13.64 6.27
C GLN A 18 -43.72 -13.11 6.18
N THR A 19 -43.58 -11.80 6.01
CA THR A 19 -42.28 -11.13 5.95
C THR A 19 -41.82 -10.68 7.34
N VAL A 20 -40.66 -11.16 7.76
CA VAL A 20 -39.92 -10.58 8.89
C VAL A 20 -39.16 -9.36 8.37
N GLN A 21 -39.44 -8.19 8.92
CA GLN A 21 -38.78 -6.93 8.58
C GLN A 21 -37.62 -6.68 9.54
N ILE A 22 -36.48 -6.26 9.02
CA ILE A 22 -35.36 -5.76 9.80
C ILE A 22 -35.44 -4.24 9.78
N MET A 23 -35.65 -3.65 10.94
CA MET A 23 -35.68 -2.21 11.16
C MET A 23 -34.37 -1.76 11.80
N ASP A 24 -33.83 -0.65 11.32
CA ASP A 24 -32.69 0.00 11.93
C ASP A 24 -33.07 0.71 13.24
N GLN A 25 -32.09 1.36 13.86
CA GLN A 25 -32.23 2.05 15.14
C GLN A 25 -33.13 3.31 15.07
N ASP A 26 -33.32 3.86 13.87
CA ASP A 26 -34.18 5.01 13.61
C ASP A 26 -35.59 4.57 13.19
N GLY A 27 -35.82 3.25 13.08
CA GLY A 27 -37.10 2.64 12.72
C GLY A 27 -37.31 2.50 11.21
N ALA A 28 -36.29 2.76 10.38
CA ALA A 28 -36.38 2.56 8.94
C ALA A 28 -36.14 1.09 8.57
N VAL A 29 -36.82 0.60 7.52
CA VAL A 29 -36.68 -0.80 7.08
C VAL A 29 -35.36 -0.97 6.33
N ALA A 30 -34.43 -1.73 6.92
CA ALA A 30 -33.14 -2.09 6.35
C ALA A 30 -33.21 -3.32 5.43
N GLY A 31 -34.26 -4.14 5.55
CA GLY A 31 -34.50 -5.30 4.69
C GLY A 31 -35.63 -6.18 5.22
N GLY A 32 -35.93 -7.27 4.53
CA GLY A 32 -36.91 -8.25 5.00
C GLY A 32 -36.84 -9.55 4.21
N VAL A 33 -37.39 -10.60 4.81
CA VAL A 33 -37.41 -11.96 4.23
C VAL A 33 -38.70 -12.67 4.62
N GLU A 34 -39.20 -13.52 3.74
CA GLU A 34 -40.36 -14.35 4.05
C GLU A 34 -39.97 -15.58 4.88
N LEU A 35 -40.87 -15.97 5.80
CA LEU A 35 -40.81 -17.26 6.48
C LEU A 35 -41.09 -18.38 5.46
N SER A 36 -40.19 -19.34 5.37
CA SER A 36 -40.23 -20.40 4.35
C SER A 36 -40.49 -21.79 4.93
N GLU A 37 -40.15 -22.01 6.20
CA GLU A 37 -40.24 -23.33 6.85
C GLU A 37 -41.08 -23.25 8.13
N PHE A 38 -41.80 -24.34 8.43
CA PHE A 38 -42.59 -24.52 9.65
C PHE A 38 -42.51 -25.98 10.10
N ASP A 39 -42.02 -26.23 11.31
CA ASP A 39 -41.78 -27.57 11.85
C ASP A 39 -42.94 -28.12 12.70
N GLY A 40 -43.98 -27.31 12.92
CA GLY A 40 -45.10 -27.60 13.81
C GLY A 40 -45.11 -26.75 15.09
N GLU A 41 -43.99 -26.13 15.45
CA GLU A 41 -43.82 -25.26 16.62
C GLU A 41 -43.25 -23.88 16.26
N THR A 42 -42.26 -23.83 15.37
CA THR A 42 -41.52 -22.61 15.00
C THR A 42 -41.49 -22.41 13.48
N ASN A 43 -41.41 -21.14 13.06
CA ASN A 43 -41.26 -20.74 11.67
C ASN A 43 -39.86 -20.20 11.44
N GLU A 44 -39.22 -20.55 10.32
CA GLU A 44 -37.88 -20.09 9.99
C GLU A 44 -37.82 -19.39 8.64
N THR A 45 -36.91 -18.42 8.54
CA THR A 45 -36.50 -17.82 7.26
C THR A 45 -35.32 -18.61 6.69
N GLN A 46 -35.11 -18.54 5.38
CA GLN A 46 -33.80 -18.85 4.81
C GLN A 46 -32.76 -17.82 5.28
N GLU A 47 -31.47 -18.13 5.08
CA GLU A 47 -30.43 -17.12 5.24
C GLU A 47 -30.62 -16.00 4.21
N PHE A 48 -30.53 -14.76 4.67
CA PHE A 48 -30.70 -13.58 3.82
C PHE A 48 -29.71 -12.48 4.21
N VAL A 49 -29.47 -11.56 3.29
CA VAL A 49 -28.47 -10.50 3.45
C VAL A 49 -29.14 -9.15 3.62
N VAL A 50 -28.71 -8.39 4.62
CA VAL A 50 -29.05 -6.98 4.82
C VAL A 50 -27.81 -6.09 4.69
N LYS A 51 -27.99 -4.87 4.17
CA LYS A 51 -26.91 -3.87 4.04
C LYS A 51 -26.60 -3.31 5.43
N ALA A 52 -25.36 -3.47 5.90
CA ALA A 52 -24.95 -2.86 7.16
C ALA A 52 -24.75 -1.35 6.99
N PRO A 53 -24.87 -0.54 8.06
CA PRO A 53 -24.58 0.89 8.03
C PRO A 53 -23.16 1.18 7.52
N ALA A 54 -23.01 2.29 6.79
CA ALA A 54 -21.71 2.76 6.29
C ALA A 54 -20.84 3.40 7.39
N THR A 55 -21.44 3.84 8.50
CA THR A 55 -20.68 4.44 9.62
C THR A 55 -20.21 3.35 10.60
N PRO A 56 -18.93 3.33 11.03
CA PRO A 56 -18.48 2.45 12.08
C PRO A 56 -19.15 2.78 13.40
N GLY A 57 -19.54 1.76 14.15
CA GLY A 57 -20.25 1.96 15.41
C GLY A 57 -20.94 0.70 15.92
N ALA A 58 -21.47 0.79 17.13
CA ALA A 58 -22.37 -0.21 17.68
C ALA A 58 -23.80 0.13 17.26
N TYR A 59 -24.50 -0.85 16.71
CA TYR A 59 -25.86 -0.72 16.19
C TYR A 59 -26.79 -1.68 16.92
N THR A 60 -28.01 -1.23 17.11
CA THR A 60 -29.09 -2.00 17.71
C THR A 60 -30.30 -1.94 16.79
N TRP A 61 -30.63 -3.07 16.19
CA TRP A 61 -31.70 -3.21 15.20
C TRP A 61 -32.80 -4.12 15.72
N LEU A 62 -33.96 -4.06 15.08
CA LEU A 62 -35.16 -4.79 15.48
C LEU A 62 -35.63 -5.68 14.33
N ALA A 63 -35.76 -6.98 14.58
CA ALA A 63 -36.49 -7.88 13.70
C ALA A 63 -37.96 -7.87 14.11
N VAL A 64 -38.85 -7.49 13.19
CA VAL A 64 -40.29 -7.35 13.43
C VAL A 64 -41.04 -8.32 12.52
N CYS A 65 -41.79 -9.23 13.13
CA CYS A 65 -42.81 -10.00 12.46
C CYS A 65 -44.16 -9.30 12.68
N PRO A 66 -44.79 -8.74 11.63
CA PRO A 66 -46.05 -8.03 11.76
C PRO A 66 -47.18 -8.96 12.24
N ALA A 67 -48.15 -8.37 12.93
CA ALA A 67 -49.33 -9.08 13.42
C ALA A 67 -50.03 -9.83 12.28
N CYS A 68 -50.38 -11.09 12.54
CA CYS A 68 -51.08 -11.94 11.59
C CYS A 68 -52.56 -11.53 11.54
N GLU A 69 -53.00 -10.79 10.51
CA GLU A 69 -54.44 -10.51 10.28
C GLU A 69 -55.12 -11.76 9.68
N THR A 70 -55.40 -12.74 10.52
CA THR A 70 -56.25 -13.88 10.17
C THR A 70 -57.61 -13.74 10.86
N GLU A 71 -58.70 -14.09 10.16
CA GLU A 71 -60.06 -14.01 10.70
C GLU A 71 -60.13 -14.69 12.09
N GLY A 72 -60.40 -13.87 13.12
CA GLY A 72 -60.60 -14.34 14.49
C GLY A 72 -59.39 -14.27 15.43
N CYS A 73 -58.24 -13.70 15.04
CA CYS A 73 -57.13 -13.53 15.97
C CYS A 73 -56.33 -12.24 15.74
N SER A 74 -56.25 -11.35 16.73
CA SER A 74 -55.26 -10.26 16.77
C SER A 74 -54.02 -10.76 17.51
N SER A 75 -52.96 -11.16 16.81
CA SER A 75 -51.66 -11.30 17.48
C SER A 75 -51.03 -9.92 17.65
N GLU A 76 -50.38 -9.65 18.77
CA GLU A 76 -49.44 -8.52 18.82
C GLU A 76 -48.27 -8.82 17.87
N TYR A 77 -47.66 -7.79 17.29
CA TYR A 77 -46.46 -7.96 16.46
C TYR A 77 -45.34 -8.56 17.32
N ALA A 78 -44.60 -9.53 16.78
CA ALA A 78 -43.43 -10.06 17.47
C ALA A 78 -42.21 -9.23 17.10
N ALA A 79 -41.42 -8.81 18.08
CA ALA A 79 -40.20 -8.03 17.84
C ALA A 79 -39.03 -8.60 18.66
N ALA A 80 -37.88 -8.77 18.00
CA ALA A 80 -36.64 -9.23 18.61
C ALA A 80 -35.50 -8.26 18.32
N GLN A 81 -34.88 -7.74 19.36
CA GLN A 81 -33.74 -6.82 19.24
C GLN A 81 -32.44 -7.61 19.11
N PHE A 82 -31.56 -7.16 18.23
CA PHE A 82 -30.20 -7.69 18.10
C PHE A 82 -29.20 -6.55 17.94
N SER A 83 -27.93 -6.81 18.27
CA SER A 83 -26.88 -5.79 18.22
C SER A 83 -25.63 -6.31 17.52
N PHE A 84 -24.96 -5.43 16.80
CA PHE A 84 -23.72 -5.74 16.06
C PHE A 84 -22.82 -4.50 16.00
N THR A 85 -21.57 -4.69 15.58
CA THR A 85 -20.60 -3.59 15.44
C THR A 85 -20.06 -3.55 14.02
N VAL A 86 -20.19 -2.39 13.37
CA VAL A 86 -19.54 -2.09 12.10
C VAL A 86 -18.15 -1.54 12.40
N LYS A 87 -17.11 -2.15 11.81
CA LYS A 87 -15.72 -1.68 11.90
C LYS A 87 -15.28 -1.11 10.57
N ALA A 88 -14.52 -0.02 10.60
CA ALA A 88 -13.82 0.46 9.42
C ALA A 88 -12.84 -0.61 8.92
N HIS A 89 -12.74 -0.74 7.60
CA HIS A 89 -11.72 -1.55 6.97
C HIS A 89 -10.35 -0.93 7.20
N SER A 90 -9.35 -1.76 7.50
CA SER A 90 -7.98 -1.26 7.66
C SER A 90 -7.32 -1.06 6.30
N THR A 91 -6.76 0.12 6.08
CA THR A 91 -6.00 0.48 4.87
C THR A 91 -4.51 0.36 5.15
N ARG A 92 -3.78 -0.37 4.30
CA ARG A 92 -2.32 -0.49 4.37
C ARG A 92 -1.68 0.20 3.18
N LEU A 93 -0.66 1.00 3.47
CA LEU A 93 0.19 1.64 2.46
C LEU A 93 1.54 0.96 2.42
N VAL A 94 2.09 0.84 1.21
CA VAL A 94 3.46 0.42 0.96
C VAL A 94 4.08 1.35 -0.07
N VAL A 95 5.33 1.74 0.14
CA VAL A 95 6.08 2.61 -0.79
C VAL A 95 7.30 1.83 -1.26
N TRP A 96 7.56 1.83 -2.58
CA TRP A 96 8.70 1.15 -3.19
C TRP A 96 9.26 1.95 -4.36
N ASP A 97 10.36 1.45 -4.92
CA ASP A 97 11.20 2.13 -5.92
C ASP A 97 11.75 3.48 -5.41
N VAL A 98 11.87 3.63 -4.09
CA VAL A 98 12.43 4.84 -3.46
C VAL A 98 13.94 4.88 -3.70
N PRO A 99 14.48 5.92 -4.36
CA PRO A 99 15.92 6.06 -4.52
C PRO A 99 16.57 6.30 -3.16
N SER A 100 17.69 5.61 -2.90
CA SER A 100 18.45 5.82 -1.67
C SER A 100 19.14 7.19 -1.64
N THR A 101 19.36 7.82 -2.80
CA THR A 101 19.98 9.14 -2.94
C THR A 101 19.47 9.85 -4.20
N VAL A 102 19.29 11.16 -4.12
CA VAL A 102 18.89 12.04 -5.24
C VAL A 102 19.69 13.35 -5.16
N GLU A 103 19.97 13.97 -6.30
CA GLU A 103 20.63 15.28 -6.34
C GLU A 103 19.64 16.40 -5.95
N GLY A 104 20.14 17.45 -5.29
CA GLY A 104 19.32 18.62 -4.94
C GLY A 104 18.62 19.23 -6.16
N GLY A 105 17.32 19.44 -6.05
CA GLY A 105 16.47 19.97 -7.12
C GLY A 105 16.11 18.98 -8.23
N GLU A 106 16.71 17.78 -8.28
CA GLU A 106 16.38 16.77 -9.28
C GLU A 106 15.03 16.10 -9.03
N LYS A 107 14.45 15.58 -10.10
CA LYS A 107 13.20 14.81 -10.03
C LYS A 107 13.49 13.34 -9.75
N PHE A 108 12.59 12.71 -9.01
CA PHE A 108 12.62 11.27 -8.79
C PHE A 108 11.19 10.72 -8.70
N SER A 109 11.02 9.46 -9.07
CA SER A 109 9.72 8.79 -9.05
C SER A 109 9.68 7.77 -7.93
N VAL A 110 8.53 7.62 -7.28
CA VAL A 110 8.25 6.58 -6.29
C VAL A 110 6.93 5.90 -6.63
N LYS A 111 6.76 4.66 -6.19
CA LYS A 111 5.48 3.95 -6.30
C LYS A 111 4.85 3.77 -4.94
N ILE A 112 3.56 4.07 -4.87
CA ILE A 112 2.76 4.03 -3.66
C ILE A 112 1.63 3.06 -3.90
N GLY A 113 1.53 2.02 -3.08
CA GLY A 113 0.49 1.02 -3.15
C GLY A 113 -0.41 1.06 -1.94
N VAL A 114 -1.69 0.84 -2.20
CA VAL A 114 -2.74 0.83 -1.20
C VAL A 114 -3.48 -0.50 -1.28
N LYS A 115 -3.66 -1.14 -0.13
CA LYS A 115 -4.47 -2.36 0.01
C LYS A 115 -5.44 -2.25 1.19
N CYS A 116 -6.71 -2.50 0.91
CA CYS A 116 -7.75 -2.66 1.91
C CYS A 116 -7.78 -4.10 2.44
N SER A 117 -8.01 -4.30 3.75
CA SER A 117 -8.15 -5.63 4.36
C SER A 117 -9.32 -6.45 3.80
N SER A 118 -10.32 -5.77 3.26
CA SER A 118 -11.51 -6.37 2.64
C SER A 118 -11.44 -6.36 1.11
N GLU A 119 -10.27 -6.05 0.54
CA GLU A 119 -10.03 -6.07 -0.91
C GLU A 119 -10.97 -5.17 -1.72
N CYS A 120 -11.45 -4.08 -1.09
CA CYS A 120 -12.28 -3.08 -1.76
C CYS A 120 -11.50 -2.40 -2.90
N ARG A 121 -12.22 -2.08 -3.98
CA ARG A 121 -11.67 -1.33 -5.10
C ARG A 121 -11.62 0.17 -4.76
N PRO A 122 -10.47 0.84 -4.87
CA PRO A 122 -10.28 2.22 -4.43
C PRO A 122 -10.78 3.23 -5.47
N ASP A 123 -12.04 3.12 -5.86
CA ASP A 123 -12.67 4.03 -6.81
C ASP A 123 -12.66 5.46 -6.25
N GLY A 124 -12.00 6.38 -6.97
CA GLY A 124 -11.86 7.78 -6.58
C GLY A 124 -10.91 8.04 -5.41
N TRP A 125 -10.07 7.08 -5.02
CA TRP A 125 -9.06 7.30 -3.99
C TRP A 125 -7.85 8.03 -4.55
N THR A 126 -7.27 8.88 -3.73
CA THR A 126 -6.04 9.60 -4.03
C THR A 126 -5.01 9.35 -2.96
N VAL A 127 -3.74 9.43 -3.35
CA VAL A 127 -2.62 9.47 -2.42
C VAL A 127 -2.00 10.85 -2.44
N GLU A 128 -1.75 11.40 -1.27
CA GLU A 128 -1.03 12.64 -1.08
C GLU A 128 0.35 12.35 -0.48
N VAL A 129 1.38 12.96 -1.05
CA VAL A 129 2.75 12.89 -0.55
C VAL A 129 3.13 14.25 0.00
N SER A 130 3.55 14.30 1.26
CA SER A 130 4.00 15.49 1.96
C SER A 130 5.47 15.37 2.37
N ASP A 131 6.15 16.52 2.43
CA ASP A 131 7.52 16.60 2.92
C ASP A 131 7.60 16.60 4.46
N GLN A 132 8.82 16.75 5.00
CA GLN A 132 9.10 16.75 6.44
C GLN A 132 8.44 17.92 7.20
N ASP A 133 8.08 19.00 6.51
CA ASP A 133 7.40 20.16 7.08
C ASP A 133 5.86 19.98 7.03
N GLY A 134 5.39 18.83 6.53
CA GLY A 134 3.97 18.53 6.34
C GLY A 134 3.36 19.24 5.13
N LYS A 135 4.18 19.76 4.21
CA LYS A 135 3.68 20.43 3.00
C LYS A 135 3.45 19.39 1.91
N ALA A 136 2.22 19.34 1.38
CA ALA A 136 1.88 18.53 0.22
C ALA A 136 2.77 18.89 -0.99
N ARG A 137 3.42 17.89 -1.55
CA ARG A 137 4.31 17.99 -2.72
C ARG A 137 3.73 17.35 -3.97
N ALA A 138 2.91 16.32 -3.80
CA ALA A 138 2.20 15.69 -4.91
C ALA A 138 0.91 15.02 -4.45
N THR A 139 -0.04 14.93 -5.37
CA THR A 139 -1.27 14.15 -5.20
C THR A 139 -1.47 13.33 -6.48
N ALA A 140 -1.81 12.06 -6.35
CA ALA A 140 -2.04 11.18 -7.49
C ALA A 140 -3.26 10.26 -7.26
N PRO A 141 -4.08 10.01 -8.29
CA PRO A 141 -5.11 8.97 -8.23
C PRO A 141 -4.46 7.58 -8.24
N LEU A 142 -5.10 6.61 -7.58
CA LEU A 142 -4.70 5.20 -7.69
C LEU A 142 -5.10 4.60 -9.04
N SER A 143 -4.42 3.53 -9.43
CA SER A 143 -4.76 2.74 -10.61
C SER A 143 -6.18 2.16 -10.53
N ASP A 144 -6.86 2.05 -11.67
CA ASP A 144 -8.19 1.44 -11.76
C ASP A 144 -8.15 -0.09 -11.56
N GLU A 145 -7.03 -0.71 -11.93
CA GLU A 145 -6.79 -2.15 -11.83
C GLU A 145 -5.74 -2.46 -10.76
N PRO A 146 -5.84 -3.61 -10.08
CA PRO A 146 -4.81 -4.04 -9.13
C PRO A 146 -3.53 -4.43 -9.87
N SER A 147 -2.39 -4.27 -9.20
CA SER A 147 -1.09 -4.68 -9.70
C SER A 147 -1.10 -6.17 -10.07
N PRO A 148 -0.50 -6.56 -11.21
CA PRO A 148 -0.42 -7.96 -11.64
C PRO A 148 0.12 -8.88 -10.54
N GLY A 149 -0.53 -10.03 -10.35
CA GLY A 149 -0.14 -11.02 -9.34
C GLY A 149 -0.58 -10.68 -7.91
N THR A 150 -1.39 -9.64 -7.71
CA THR A 150 -1.99 -9.30 -6.41
C THR A 150 -3.51 -9.37 -6.47
N SER A 151 -4.15 -9.63 -5.33
CA SER A 151 -5.62 -9.67 -5.26
C SER A 151 -6.28 -8.28 -5.24
N ALA A 152 -5.61 -7.28 -4.66
CA ALA A 152 -6.17 -5.94 -4.44
C ALA A 152 -5.11 -4.89 -4.02
N LEU A 153 -3.89 -4.94 -4.61
CA LEU A 153 -2.90 -3.88 -4.41
C LEU A 153 -3.03 -2.89 -5.56
N TYR A 154 -3.58 -1.73 -5.30
CA TYR A 154 -3.70 -0.65 -6.29
C TYR A 154 -2.56 0.32 -6.06
N PHE A 155 -2.03 0.92 -7.12
CA PHE A 155 -0.84 1.76 -6.97
C PHE A 155 -0.90 3.03 -7.80
N ALA A 156 -0.13 4.02 -7.37
CA ALA A 156 0.13 5.25 -8.09
C ALA A 156 1.65 5.42 -8.23
N GLU A 157 2.09 5.90 -9.38
CA GLU A 157 3.46 6.36 -9.59
C GLU A 157 3.47 7.87 -9.47
N VAL A 158 4.37 8.39 -8.64
CA VAL A 158 4.40 9.81 -8.25
C VAL A 158 5.78 10.37 -8.48
N ASP A 159 5.83 11.41 -9.30
CA ASP A 159 7.03 12.21 -9.52
C ASP A 159 7.15 13.30 -8.46
N LEU A 160 8.29 13.32 -7.79
CA LEU A 160 8.65 14.26 -6.74
C LEU A 160 9.89 15.04 -7.15
N SER A 161 10.12 16.18 -6.49
CA SER A 161 11.35 16.97 -6.66
C SER A 161 12.08 17.02 -5.33
N ALA A 162 13.36 16.69 -5.37
CA ALA A 162 14.24 16.77 -4.23
C ALA A 162 14.36 18.24 -3.76
N PRO A 163 14.30 18.52 -2.46
CA PRO A 163 14.65 19.85 -1.96
C PRO A 163 16.11 20.18 -2.29
N ASP A 164 16.45 21.46 -2.30
CA ASP A 164 17.84 21.91 -2.51
C ASP A 164 18.72 21.69 -1.26
N GLU A 165 18.09 21.53 -0.09
CA GLU A 165 18.79 21.31 1.17
C GLU A 165 19.36 19.89 1.23
N GLU A 166 20.66 19.79 1.53
CA GLU A 166 21.34 18.51 1.68
C GLU A 166 20.90 17.77 2.95
N GLY A 167 20.90 16.44 2.90
CA GLY A 167 20.64 15.62 4.09
C GLY A 167 19.58 14.55 3.88
N LEU A 168 19.17 13.92 4.99
CA LEU A 168 18.09 12.94 4.97
C LEU A 168 16.76 13.66 5.13
N HIS A 169 15.89 13.56 4.13
CA HIS A 169 14.55 14.13 4.15
C HIS A 169 13.52 13.03 4.38
N ALA A 170 12.65 13.24 5.36
CA ALA A 170 11.54 12.35 5.65
C ALA A 170 10.30 12.80 4.88
N TRP A 171 9.58 11.83 4.31
CA TRP A 171 8.38 12.05 3.53
C TRP A 171 7.25 11.19 4.08
N GLU A 172 6.04 11.70 4.04
CA GLU A 172 4.84 11.02 4.48
C GLU A 172 3.85 10.87 3.32
N VAL A 173 3.19 9.73 3.27
CA VAL A 173 2.15 9.42 2.29
C VAL A 173 0.85 9.12 3.02
N ARG A 174 -0.24 9.75 2.56
CA ARG A 174 -1.59 9.53 3.08
C ARG A 174 -2.51 9.09 1.96
N ALA A 175 -3.34 8.09 2.22
CA ALA A 175 -4.42 7.70 1.31
C ALA A 175 -5.75 8.30 1.78
N SER A 176 -6.43 9.00 0.89
CA SER A 176 -7.72 9.64 1.13
C SER A 176 -8.76 9.08 0.16
N VAL A 177 -9.91 8.67 0.71
CA VAL A 177 -11.09 8.35 -0.10
C VAL A 177 -11.65 9.68 -0.59
N GLY A 178 -11.73 9.88 -1.91
CA GLY A 178 -12.44 11.02 -2.47
C GLY A 178 -13.91 10.91 -2.07
N SER A 179 -14.35 11.75 -1.14
CA SER A 179 -15.78 11.97 -0.95
C SER A 179 -16.28 12.67 -2.20
N GLY A 180 -16.88 11.91 -3.12
CA GLY A 180 -17.61 12.46 -4.25
C GLY A 180 -18.78 13.29 -3.73
N VAL A 181 -18.54 14.58 -3.51
CA VAL A 181 -19.59 15.59 -3.50
C VAL A 181 -19.44 16.37 -4.78
N ASP A 182 -20.19 15.95 -5.80
CA ASP A 182 -20.73 16.85 -6.82
C ASP A 182 -22.03 16.26 -7.35
N ASP A 183 -23.09 17.02 -7.15
CA ASP A 183 -24.45 16.83 -7.63
C ASP A 183 -24.50 16.46 -9.13
N VAL A 184 -25.13 15.33 -9.46
CA VAL A 184 -25.80 15.15 -10.76
C VAL A 184 -27.19 14.57 -10.53
N GLU A 185 -28.19 15.42 -10.75
CA GLU A 185 -29.61 15.07 -10.88
C GLU A 185 -29.84 13.93 -11.88
N GLY A 186 -30.61 12.93 -11.44
CA GLY A 186 -31.70 12.36 -12.25
C GLY A 186 -31.36 11.28 -13.27
N GLY A 187 -31.38 10.02 -12.84
CA GLY A 187 -31.61 8.87 -13.72
C GLY A 187 -31.74 7.57 -12.92
N PRO A 188 -32.77 6.72 -13.13
CA PRO A 188 -32.89 5.47 -12.40
C PRO A 188 -31.78 4.49 -12.84
N PRO A 189 -31.20 3.68 -11.94
CA PRO A 189 -30.17 2.73 -12.32
C PRO A 189 -30.79 1.52 -13.04
N GLU A 190 -30.38 1.29 -14.28
CA GLU A 190 -30.55 -0.01 -14.93
C GLU A 190 -29.56 -1.01 -14.31
N ILE A 191 -30.10 -2.14 -13.86
CA ILE A 191 -29.36 -3.26 -13.29
C ILE A 191 -28.58 -3.95 -14.43
N LEU A 192 -27.28 -3.74 -14.49
CA LEU A 192 -26.38 -4.58 -15.29
C LEU A 192 -25.74 -5.64 -14.39
N ALA A 193 -25.76 -6.86 -14.91
CA ALA A 193 -25.40 -8.09 -14.24
C ALA A 193 -23.91 -8.17 -13.84
N ASP A 194 -23.67 -8.93 -12.77
CA ASP A 194 -22.39 -9.45 -12.30
C ASP A 194 -21.51 -9.92 -13.46
N ASP A 195 -20.29 -9.36 -13.54
CA ASP A 195 -19.16 -10.01 -14.22
C ASP A 195 -17.96 -10.05 -13.27
N ALA A 196 -17.31 -11.22 -13.29
CA ALA A 196 -16.45 -11.75 -12.25
C ALA A 196 -15.10 -11.02 -12.08
N ALA A 197 -14.59 -11.09 -10.83
CA ALA A 197 -13.26 -10.68 -10.36
C ALA A 197 -13.05 -9.18 -10.05
N GLY A 198 -13.89 -8.61 -9.19
CA GLY A 198 -13.62 -7.32 -8.54
C GLY A 198 -14.35 -7.25 -7.19
N GLY A 199 -13.64 -6.88 -6.12
CA GLY A 199 -14.28 -6.61 -4.82
C GLY A 199 -15.27 -5.43 -4.89
N PRO A 200 -16.09 -5.21 -3.85
CA PRO A 200 -17.08 -4.12 -3.87
C PRO A 200 -16.39 -2.75 -4.01
N ALA A 201 -17.00 -1.87 -4.81
CA ALA A 201 -16.57 -0.47 -4.94
C ALA A 201 -16.54 0.21 -3.56
N ALA A 202 -15.43 0.88 -3.23
CA ALA A 202 -15.16 1.37 -1.88
C ALA A 202 -15.85 2.69 -1.51
N THR A 203 -16.59 3.33 -2.42
CA THR A 203 -17.08 4.71 -2.27
C THR A 203 -18.04 4.93 -1.09
N ASP A 204 -18.60 3.88 -0.49
CA ASP A 204 -19.58 3.97 0.61
C ASP A 204 -19.19 3.11 1.85
N LEU A 205 -17.96 2.58 1.89
CA LEU A 205 -17.50 1.73 3.00
C LEU A 205 -16.47 2.47 3.86
N PRO A 206 -16.56 2.37 5.19
CA PRO A 206 -15.66 3.12 6.05
C PRO A 206 -14.27 2.51 6.03
N HIS A 207 -13.26 3.35 5.82
CA HIS A 207 -11.85 2.96 5.81
C HIS A 207 -11.10 3.77 6.86
N THR A 208 -10.16 3.14 7.57
CA THR A 208 -9.19 3.88 8.36
C THR A 208 -8.26 4.62 7.42
N GLU A 209 -7.82 5.82 7.80
CA GLU A 209 -6.74 6.52 7.10
C GLU A 209 -5.50 5.61 7.05
N GLY A 210 -4.89 5.53 5.87
CA GLY A 210 -3.65 4.81 5.67
C GLY A 210 -2.48 5.78 5.57
N ILE A 211 -1.43 5.53 6.36
CA ILE A 211 -0.22 6.36 6.41
C ILE A 211 1.02 5.47 6.21
N ALA A 212 1.97 5.94 5.41
CA ALA A 212 3.31 5.37 5.30
C ALA A 212 4.36 6.49 5.23
N ALA A 213 5.60 6.18 5.61
CA ALA A 213 6.71 7.12 5.52
C ALA A 213 7.89 6.50 4.77
N PHE A 214 8.66 7.34 4.09
CA PHE A 214 9.91 6.95 3.44
C PHE A 214 10.95 8.07 3.57
N GLY A 215 12.22 7.72 3.36
CA GLY A 215 13.33 8.66 3.46
C GLY A 215 14.15 8.70 2.18
N VAL A 216 14.55 9.90 1.77
CA VAL A 216 15.43 10.10 0.62
C VAL A 216 16.60 10.97 1.06
N ARG A 217 17.83 10.57 0.72
CA ARG A 217 19.01 11.39 0.97
C ARG A 217 19.24 12.33 -0.21
N VAL A 218 19.22 13.63 0.06
CA VAL A 218 19.60 14.66 -0.91
C VAL A 218 21.10 14.90 -0.81
N VAL A 219 21.77 14.88 -1.95
CA VAL A 219 23.19 15.20 -2.11
C VAL A 219 23.37 16.42 -3.03
N PRO A 220 24.47 17.16 -2.89
CA PRO A 220 24.78 18.25 -3.82
C PRO A 220 24.98 17.73 -5.24
N GLN A 221 24.81 18.62 -6.22
CA GLN A 221 25.05 18.30 -7.63
C GLN A 221 26.53 17.99 -7.88
N PRO A 222 26.85 16.96 -8.68
CA PRO A 222 28.21 16.51 -8.84
C PRO A 222 28.99 17.38 -9.84
N GLU A 223 30.02 18.06 -9.35
CA GLU A 223 30.80 19.04 -10.09
C GLU A 223 32.23 18.60 -10.43
N CYS A 224 32.69 17.48 -9.88
CA CYS A 224 34.03 16.95 -10.13
C CYS A 224 33.96 15.54 -10.74
N LEU A 225 34.84 15.27 -11.70
CA LEU A 225 35.06 13.93 -12.24
C LEU A 225 36.16 13.23 -11.43
N LEU A 226 35.78 12.19 -10.70
CA LEU A 226 36.69 11.26 -10.06
C LEU A 226 36.96 10.09 -11.01
N THR A 227 38.19 9.98 -11.47
CA THR A 227 38.66 8.85 -12.28
C THR A 227 39.48 7.91 -11.40
N VAL A 228 39.12 6.63 -11.37
CA VAL A 228 39.86 5.58 -10.67
C VAL A 228 40.47 4.65 -11.69
N LEU A 229 41.80 4.49 -11.64
CA LEU A 229 42.55 3.53 -12.45
C LEU A 229 42.95 2.36 -11.56
N ALA A 230 42.25 1.24 -11.67
CA ALA A 230 42.54 0.00 -10.97
C ALA A 230 43.54 -0.84 -11.76
N ILE A 231 44.66 -1.16 -11.13
CA ILE A 231 45.72 -1.98 -11.72
C ILE A 231 46.21 -3.03 -10.72
N ASP A 232 46.63 -4.17 -11.24
CA ASP A 232 47.32 -5.18 -10.47
C ASP A 232 48.72 -4.67 -10.09
N MET A 233 49.07 -4.76 -8.81
CA MET A 233 50.30 -4.17 -8.27
C MET A 233 51.57 -4.81 -8.86
N GLU A 234 51.56 -6.12 -9.15
CA GLU A 234 52.75 -6.84 -9.62
C GLU A 234 52.92 -6.76 -11.15
N SER A 235 51.89 -7.18 -11.87
CA SER A 235 51.87 -7.26 -13.32
C SER A 235 51.64 -5.91 -13.99
N GLN A 236 51.18 -4.90 -13.24
CA GLN A 236 50.77 -3.59 -13.76
C GLN A 236 49.67 -3.69 -14.84
N THR A 237 48.91 -4.79 -14.85
CA THR A 237 47.81 -4.98 -15.80
C THR A 237 46.52 -4.35 -15.28
N PRO A 238 45.64 -3.83 -16.16
CA PRO A 238 44.36 -3.27 -15.74
C PRO A 238 43.45 -4.31 -15.09
N VAL A 239 42.70 -3.91 -14.06
CA VAL A 239 41.72 -4.78 -13.40
C VAL A 239 40.31 -4.38 -13.85
N GLU A 240 39.76 -5.17 -14.78
CA GLU A 240 38.37 -5.03 -15.24
C GLU A 240 37.37 -5.53 -14.19
N GLY A 241 36.22 -4.86 -14.08
CA GLY A 241 35.12 -5.27 -13.22
C GLY A 241 35.38 -5.12 -11.72
N ALA A 242 36.41 -4.37 -11.33
CA ALA A 242 36.63 -3.98 -9.95
C ALA A 242 35.52 -3.03 -9.50
N LYS A 243 34.96 -3.29 -8.32
CA LYS A 243 33.92 -2.43 -7.74
C LYS A 243 34.58 -1.22 -7.10
N VAL A 244 34.19 -0.03 -7.56
CA VAL A 244 34.63 1.26 -7.05
C VAL A 244 33.48 1.87 -6.26
N VAL A 245 33.71 2.20 -4.99
CA VAL A 245 32.71 2.77 -4.09
C VAL A 245 33.25 4.03 -3.44
N VAL A 246 32.47 5.10 -3.59
CA VAL A 246 32.65 6.39 -2.93
C VAL A 246 31.26 6.79 -2.43
N HIS A 247 30.91 6.34 -1.23
CA HIS A 247 29.53 6.39 -0.74
C HIS A 247 28.89 7.77 -0.93
N PRO A 248 27.67 7.87 -1.51
CA PRO A 248 26.79 6.78 -1.97
C PRO A 248 27.06 6.29 -3.40
N TYR A 249 27.94 6.94 -4.14
CA TYR A 249 28.27 6.64 -5.53
C TYR A 249 29.06 5.33 -5.65
N ASN A 250 28.76 4.55 -6.70
CA ASN A 250 29.52 3.35 -7.02
C ASN A 250 29.43 3.02 -8.51
N THR A 251 30.46 2.35 -9.02
CA THR A 251 30.53 1.88 -10.41
C THR A 251 31.49 0.69 -10.51
N LEU A 252 31.65 0.14 -11.71
CA LEU A 252 32.62 -0.90 -12.03
C LEU A 252 33.69 -0.33 -12.98
N THR A 253 34.92 -0.83 -12.88
CA THR A 253 35.97 -0.52 -13.86
C THR A 253 35.72 -1.21 -15.20
N ASP A 254 36.05 -0.52 -16.29
CA ASP A 254 36.00 -1.02 -17.67
C ASP A 254 37.17 -1.98 -18.00
N GLU A 255 37.25 -2.43 -19.26
CA GLU A 255 38.34 -3.29 -19.79
C GLU A 255 39.74 -2.68 -19.64
N ARG A 256 39.82 -1.35 -19.49
CA ARG A 256 41.08 -0.61 -19.27
C ARG A 256 41.35 -0.38 -17.78
N GLY A 257 40.56 -0.97 -16.89
CA GLY A 257 40.66 -0.80 -15.45
C GLY A 257 40.21 0.59 -14.99
N VAL A 258 39.48 1.35 -15.81
CA VAL A 258 39.09 2.72 -15.52
C VAL A 258 37.63 2.78 -15.07
N ALA A 259 37.39 3.49 -13.98
CA ALA A 259 36.06 3.84 -13.49
C ALA A 259 35.95 5.35 -13.37
N GLU A 260 34.88 5.94 -13.91
CA GLU A 260 34.60 7.37 -13.85
C GLU A 260 33.32 7.60 -13.05
N LEU A 261 33.38 8.48 -12.05
CA LEU A 261 32.22 8.90 -11.25
C LEU A 261 32.19 10.42 -11.17
N ARG A 262 31.02 11.03 -11.35
CA ARG A 262 30.82 12.43 -11.00
C ARG A 262 30.45 12.52 -9.52
N VAL A 263 31.19 13.31 -8.76
CA VAL A 263 30.99 13.53 -7.34
C VAL A 263 31.02 15.04 -7.02
N PRO A 264 30.30 15.50 -5.99
CA PRO A 264 30.46 16.83 -5.45
C PRO A 264 31.87 17.06 -4.89
N LYS A 265 32.21 18.32 -4.62
CA LYS A 265 33.42 18.59 -3.81
C LYS A 265 33.19 18.13 -2.38
N GLY A 266 34.23 17.56 -1.78
CA GLY A 266 34.18 17.16 -0.38
C GLY A 266 35.12 16.02 -0.04
N GLU A 267 35.04 15.60 1.23
CA GLU A 267 35.85 14.50 1.75
C GLU A 267 35.19 13.15 1.47
N TYR A 268 35.96 12.26 0.86
CA TYR A 268 35.50 10.94 0.46
C TYR A 268 36.47 9.86 0.91
N ARG A 269 35.88 8.71 1.23
CA ARG A 269 36.60 7.45 1.39
C ARG A 269 36.33 6.58 0.17
N LEU A 270 37.33 6.45 -0.68
CA LEU A 270 37.35 5.56 -1.83
C LEU A 270 37.67 4.13 -1.39
N PHE A 271 36.86 3.19 -1.85
CA PHE A 271 37.14 1.76 -1.80
C PHE A 271 37.16 1.18 -3.21
N VAL A 272 38.17 0.37 -3.50
CA VAL A 272 38.26 -0.40 -4.74
C VAL A 272 38.46 -1.86 -4.38
N SER A 273 37.58 -2.73 -4.84
CA SER A 273 37.63 -4.17 -4.52
C SER A 273 37.43 -5.02 -5.78
N GLY A 274 38.32 -6.00 -5.98
CA GLY A 274 38.20 -7.03 -7.02
C GLY A 274 38.09 -8.42 -6.41
N LYS A 275 37.55 -9.40 -7.15
CA LYS A 275 37.26 -10.75 -6.63
C LYS A 275 38.47 -11.50 -6.04
N ARG A 276 39.68 -11.20 -6.50
CA ARG A 276 40.94 -11.88 -6.12
C ARG A 276 41.96 -10.90 -5.53
N TYR A 277 41.49 -9.76 -5.03
CA TYR A 277 42.36 -8.66 -4.62
C TYR A 277 41.98 -8.17 -3.23
N PHE A 278 42.99 -7.81 -2.45
CA PHE A 278 42.76 -7.06 -1.22
C PHE A 278 42.11 -5.71 -1.54
N PRO A 279 41.10 -5.28 -0.77
CA PRO A 279 40.47 -3.99 -0.98
C PRO A 279 41.46 -2.84 -0.81
N PHE A 280 41.58 -2.01 -1.84
CA PHE A 280 42.30 -0.74 -1.75
C PHE A 280 41.40 0.31 -1.10
N ARG A 281 41.98 1.11 -0.21
CA ARG A 281 41.31 2.23 0.46
C ARG A 281 42.14 3.50 0.32
N SER A 282 41.49 4.59 -0.04
CA SER A 282 42.08 5.93 -0.01
C SER A 282 41.09 6.92 0.57
N ASP A 283 41.54 7.75 1.51
CA ASP A 283 40.79 8.88 2.05
C ASP A 283 41.33 10.16 1.40
N GLY A 284 40.45 11.03 0.91
CA GLY A 284 40.88 12.25 0.22
C GLY A 284 39.78 13.29 0.05
N ASP A 285 40.21 14.53 -0.15
CA ASP A 285 39.35 15.67 -0.41
C ASP A 285 39.33 15.97 -1.92
N VAL A 286 38.16 15.85 -2.53
CA VAL A 286 37.93 16.13 -3.95
C VAL A 286 37.55 17.60 -4.08
N LYS A 287 38.46 18.41 -4.64
CA LYS A 287 38.24 19.86 -4.88
C LYS A 287 38.07 20.22 -6.35
N ALA A 288 38.50 19.31 -7.22
CA ALA A 288 38.48 19.41 -8.67
C ALA A 288 38.58 17.99 -9.24
N ASP A 289 38.48 17.85 -10.56
CA ASP A 289 38.69 16.58 -11.25
C ASP A 289 40.01 15.95 -10.81
N VAL A 290 39.94 14.67 -10.44
CA VAL A 290 41.07 13.96 -9.83
C VAL A 290 41.14 12.53 -10.33
N THR A 291 42.36 12.08 -10.60
CA THR A 291 42.64 10.70 -10.96
C THR A 291 43.35 10.00 -9.81
N ILE A 292 42.79 8.91 -9.32
CA ILE A 292 43.37 8.06 -8.28
C ILE A 292 43.80 6.74 -8.90
N ARG A 293 45.08 6.40 -8.76
CA ARG A 293 45.62 5.10 -9.16
C ARG A 293 45.46 4.14 -7.97
N ALA A 294 44.64 3.12 -8.15
CA ALA A 294 44.39 2.08 -7.15
C ALA A 294 45.21 0.84 -7.51
N GLU A 295 46.32 0.65 -6.82
CA GLU A 295 47.18 -0.53 -6.96
C GLU A 295 46.64 -1.65 -6.08
N LEU A 296 46.11 -2.70 -6.72
CA LEU A 296 45.47 -3.83 -6.07
C LEU A 296 46.47 -4.98 -5.91
N ALA A 297 46.69 -5.42 -4.67
CA ALA A 297 47.48 -6.61 -4.37
C ALA A 297 46.59 -7.85 -4.44
N LEU A 298 47.09 -8.92 -5.05
CA LEU A 298 46.37 -10.19 -5.11
C LEU A 298 46.14 -10.72 -3.70
N ASP A 299 44.89 -11.12 -3.42
CA ASP A 299 44.54 -11.93 -2.27
C ASP A 299 44.87 -13.38 -2.62
N LEU A 300 46.15 -13.71 -2.52
CA LEU A 300 46.62 -15.08 -2.59
C LEU A 300 46.14 -15.76 -1.31
N GLU A 301 45.02 -16.49 -1.40
CA GLU A 301 44.70 -17.49 -0.39
C GLU A 301 45.99 -18.30 -0.16
N LEU A 302 46.47 -18.33 1.09
CA LEU A 302 47.67 -19.09 1.46
C LEU A 302 47.54 -20.48 0.87
N SER A 303 48.43 -20.85 -0.04
CA SER A 303 48.43 -22.21 -0.54
C SER A 303 48.87 -23.13 0.60
N ASP A 304 48.45 -24.40 0.58
CA ASP A 304 48.93 -25.39 1.56
C ASP A 304 50.48 -25.43 1.61
N ALA A 305 51.17 -25.05 0.53
CA ALA A 305 52.64 -24.97 0.49
C ALA A 305 53.20 -23.79 1.30
N ASP A 306 52.48 -22.67 1.40
CA ASP A 306 52.89 -21.48 2.15
C ASP A 306 52.65 -21.63 3.66
N ILE A 307 51.77 -22.56 4.05
CA ILE A 307 51.47 -22.89 5.45
C ILE A 307 52.55 -23.79 6.08
N TRP A 308 53.27 -24.57 5.27
CA TRP A 308 54.23 -25.59 5.74
C TRP A 308 55.71 -25.31 5.39
N SER A 309 56.05 -24.10 4.91
CA SER A 309 57.43 -23.62 4.68
C SER A 309 57.98 -22.81 5.85
#